data_AF-A0A0B0NI29-F1
#
_entry.id   AF-A0A0B0NI29-F1
#
_cell.length_a   1.000
_cell.length_b   1.000
_cell.length_c   1.000
_cell.angle_alpha   90.00
_cell.angle_beta   90.00
_cell.angle_gamma   90.00
#
_symmetry.space_group_name_H-M   'P 1'
#
loop_
_entity.id
_entity.type
_entity.pdbx_description
1 polymer ?
#
loop_
_entity_poly.entity_id
_entity_poly.type
_entity_poly.pdbx_seq_one_letter_code
_entity_poly.pdbx_strand_id
1 'polypeptide(L)'
;MENPIWQNPHFFPLLLTCTFFLFPLQPSLSAGLQDDYIRQPPGKVVVALHLRSKSDPQQVHASLAGKEYMRISWVTDEKDVASKVEYGKVSGKYEAMAVGNHTSYHYFFYSSGKIHHVKIGPLEPATTYYYRCGGHSPEFSFRTPPQIFPIEFVVVGKFLYA
;
A
#
# COMPACT_ATOMS: atom_id res chain seq x y z
N MET A 1 57.73 16.36 65.03
CA MET A 1 57.88 15.74 63.70
C MET A 1 56.47 15.29 63.33
N GLU A 2 55.75 16.12 62.57
CA GLU A 2 54.34 15.88 62.25
C GLU A 2 54.26 15.02 60.98
N ASN A 3 53.46 13.96 61.02
CA ASN A 3 53.40 12.98 59.95
C ASN A 3 52.64 13.53 58.72
N PRO A 4 53.06 13.19 57.49
CA PRO A 4 52.38 13.64 56.28
C PRO A 4 50.94 13.10 56.21
N ILE A 5 50.02 13.99 55.82
CA ILE A 5 48.56 13.80 55.80
C ILE A 5 48.12 12.52 55.04
N TRP A 6 48.90 12.07 54.06
CA TRP A 6 48.65 10.86 53.26
C TRP A 6 48.79 9.53 54.03
N GLN A 7 49.36 9.56 55.24
CA GLN A 7 49.47 8.38 56.11
C GLN A 7 48.25 8.20 57.03
N ASN A 8 47.23 9.07 56.92
CA ASN A 8 46.01 8.94 57.70
C ASN A 8 45.11 7.87 57.06
N PRO A 9 44.72 6.79 57.77
CA PRO A 9 43.96 5.67 57.21
C PRO A 9 42.57 6.06 56.67
N HIS A 10 42.07 7.25 57.00
CA HIS A 10 40.82 7.79 56.47
C HIS A 10 40.99 8.62 55.18
N PHE A 11 42.21 8.88 54.72
CA PHE A 11 42.46 9.75 53.56
C PHE A 11 42.02 9.11 52.24
N PHE A 12 42.32 7.82 52.05
CA PHE A 12 41.92 7.07 50.85
C PHE A 12 40.40 6.80 50.72
N PRO A 13 39.64 6.43 51.79
CA PRO A 13 38.20 6.25 51.67
C PRO A 13 37.43 7.57 51.45
N LEU A 14 37.95 8.72 51.89
CA LEU A 14 37.33 10.03 51.63
C LEU A 14 37.50 10.49 50.16
N LEU A 15 38.63 10.14 49.52
CA LEU A 15 38.88 10.48 48.13
C LEU A 15 38.03 9.62 47.17
N LEU A 16 37.78 8.35 47.54
CA LEU A 16 36.98 7.41 46.75
C LEU A 16 35.47 7.69 46.85
N THR A 17 34.98 8.25 47.96
CA THR A 17 33.58 8.68 48.07
C THR A 17 33.30 9.95 47.27
N CYS A 18 34.25 10.89 47.19
CA CYS A 18 34.09 12.12 46.39
C CYS A 18 33.96 11.88 44.87
N THR A 19 34.59 10.84 44.31
CA THR A 19 34.48 10.55 42.87
C THR A 19 33.14 9.91 42.49
N PHE A 20 32.48 9.19 43.40
CA PHE A 20 31.16 8.59 43.16
C PHE A 20 29.99 9.59 43.25
N PHE A 21 30.14 10.72 43.93
CA PHE A 21 29.11 11.76 44.01
C PHE A 21 29.20 12.83 42.91
N LEU A 22 30.29 12.88 42.15
CA LEU A 22 30.49 13.86 41.07
C LEU A 22 30.20 13.31 39.66
N PHE A 23 30.05 12.00 39.51
CA PHE A 23 29.67 11.36 38.24
C PHE A 23 28.64 10.26 38.48
N PRO A 24 27.33 10.59 38.65
CA PRO A 24 26.31 9.57 38.48
C PRO A 24 26.49 8.97 37.09
N LEU A 25 26.55 7.64 36.98
CA LEU A 25 26.46 6.93 35.70
C LEU A 25 25.30 7.56 34.93
N GLN A 26 25.61 8.31 33.87
CA GLN A 26 24.57 8.79 32.99
C GLN A 26 23.94 7.53 32.37
N PRO A 27 22.65 7.23 32.60
CA PRO A 27 21.98 6.27 31.74
C PRO A 27 22.12 6.85 30.33
N SER A 28 22.77 6.11 29.44
CA SER A 28 22.80 6.46 28.03
C SER A 28 21.34 6.52 27.56
N LEU A 29 20.81 7.74 27.49
CA LEU A 29 19.60 8.04 26.75
C LEU A 29 19.90 7.63 25.31
N SER A 30 19.58 6.39 24.99
CA SER A 30 19.29 6.00 23.62
C SER A 30 18.03 6.77 23.26
N ALA A 31 18.20 8.02 22.84
CA ALA A 31 17.17 8.74 22.13
C ALA A 31 16.98 7.97 20.82
N GLY A 32 16.16 6.93 20.86
CA GLY A 32 15.54 6.40 19.66
C GLY A 32 14.87 7.59 19.00
N LEU A 33 15.33 7.96 17.81
CA LEU A 33 14.60 8.88 16.95
C LEU A 33 13.25 8.21 16.66
N GLN A 34 12.27 8.47 17.51
CA GLN A 34 10.87 8.27 17.19
C GLN A 34 10.56 9.36 16.15
N ASP A 35 10.88 9.02 14.89
CA ASP A 35 10.39 9.75 13.74
C ASP A 35 8.89 9.48 13.65
N ASP A 36 8.14 10.15 14.53
CA ASP A 36 6.69 10.08 14.57
C ASP A 36 6.18 10.57 13.22
N TYR A 37 5.62 9.64 12.44
CA TYR A 37 5.09 9.97 11.12
C TYR A 37 3.98 11.03 11.25
N ILE A 38 4.31 12.28 10.89
CA ILE A 38 3.35 13.37 10.82
C ILE A 38 2.62 13.27 9.49
N ARG A 39 1.34 12.85 9.54
CA ARG A 39 0.45 12.83 8.38
C ARG A 39 0.34 14.26 7.81
N GLN A 40 0.62 14.37 6.52
CA GLN A 40 0.47 15.60 5.78
C GLN A 40 -1.01 16.02 5.74
N PRO A 41 -1.33 17.33 5.74
CA PRO A 41 -2.71 17.78 5.66
C PRO A 41 -3.37 17.23 4.37
N PRO A 42 -4.70 17.02 4.38
CA PRO A 42 -5.42 16.60 3.19
C PRO A 42 -5.13 17.53 2.00
N GLY A 43 -4.82 16.93 0.84
CA GLY A 43 -4.66 17.67 -0.41
C GLY A 43 -5.98 18.26 -0.91
N LYS A 44 -5.92 19.08 -1.97
CA LYS A 44 -7.12 19.59 -2.63
C LYS A 44 -7.97 18.43 -3.17
N VAL A 45 -9.28 18.52 -2.98
CA VAL A 45 -10.21 17.56 -3.58
C VAL A 45 -10.29 17.86 -5.08
N VAL A 46 -9.84 16.90 -5.90
CA VAL A 46 -10.02 16.95 -7.34
C VAL A 46 -11.28 16.17 -7.68
N VAL A 47 -12.27 16.86 -8.25
CA VAL A 47 -13.46 16.21 -8.79
C VAL A 47 -13.23 15.97 -10.28
N ALA A 48 -12.89 14.74 -10.64
CA ALA A 48 -12.84 14.32 -12.04
C ALA A 48 -14.28 14.02 -12.51
N LEU A 49 -14.84 14.89 -13.34
CA LEU A 49 -16.18 14.68 -13.90
C LEU A 49 -16.14 13.51 -14.90
N HIS A 50 -16.97 12.50 -14.69
CA HIS A 50 -17.18 11.41 -15.65
C HIS A 50 -18.27 11.80 -16.65
N LEU A 51 -17.88 11.97 -17.91
CA LEU A 51 -18.80 12.35 -19.01
C LEU A 51 -19.36 11.16 -19.79
N ARG A 52 -19.03 9.91 -19.41
CA ARG A 52 -19.50 8.72 -20.12
C ARG A 52 -20.77 8.16 -19.48
N SER A 53 -21.25 7.02 -19.97
CA SER A 53 -22.44 6.37 -19.42
C SER A 53 -22.21 6.01 -17.95
N LYS A 54 -23.30 5.98 -17.16
CA LYS A 54 -23.30 5.53 -15.76
C LYS A 54 -22.93 4.04 -15.63
N SER A 55 -23.20 3.26 -16.68
CA SER A 55 -22.78 1.86 -16.81
C SER A 55 -21.29 1.69 -17.08
N ASP A 56 -20.61 2.75 -17.54
CA ASP A 56 -19.22 2.62 -17.98
C ASP A 56 -18.29 2.45 -16.78
N PRO A 57 -17.30 1.54 -16.88
CA PRO A 57 -16.39 1.31 -15.79
C PRO A 57 -15.47 2.51 -15.57
N GLN A 58 -15.39 2.91 -14.31
CA GLN A 58 -14.50 3.94 -13.79
C GLN A 58 -13.50 3.31 -12.82
N GLN A 59 -12.37 3.99 -12.58
CA GLN A 59 -11.38 3.58 -11.60
C GLN A 59 -10.91 2.11 -11.79
N VAL A 60 -10.76 1.69 -13.05
CA VAL A 60 -10.35 0.33 -13.42
C VAL A 60 -8.93 0.08 -12.92
N HIS A 61 -8.73 -1.02 -12.19
CA HIS A 61 -7.43 -1.44 -11.72
C HIS A 61 -7.32 -2.96 -11.64
N ALA A 62 -6.09 -3.45 -11.84
CA ALA A 62 -5.74 -4.86 -11.75
C ALA A 62 -4.80 -5.10 -10.56
N SER A 63 -4.98 -6.20 -9.86
CA SER A 63 -4.12 -6.62 -8.75
C SER A 63 -3.88 -8.12 -8.76
N LEU A 64 -2.79 -8.56 -8.13
CA LEU A 64 -2.49 -9.98 -7.98
C LEU A 64 -3.52 -10.65 -7.05
N ALA A 65 -3.99 -11.85 -7.42
CA ALA A 65 -5.04 -12.57 -6.69
C ALA A 65 -4.67 -14.03 -6.38
N GLY A 66 -3.37 -14.33 -6.35
CA GLY A 66 -2.80 -15.65 -6.14
C GLY A 66 -1.89 -16.07 -7.30
N LYS A 67 -1.24 -17.23 -7.15
CA LYS A 67 -0.44 -17.84 -8.21
C LYS A 67 -1.35 -18.07 -9.43
N GLU A 68 -1.02 -17.47 -10.58
CA GLU A 68 -1.77 -17.56 -11.85
C GLU A 68 -3.13 -16.83 -11.86
N TYR A 69 -3.49 -16.06 -10.84
CA TYR A 69 -4.76 -15.33 -10.82
C TYR A 69 -4.56 -13.84 -10.67
N MET A 70 -5.36 -13.08 -11.41
CA MET A 70 -5.46 -11.62 -11.27
C MET A 70 -6.88 -11.24 -10.85
N ARG A 71 -7.00 -10.15 -10.11
CA ARG A 71 -8.28 -9.53 -9.78
C ARG A 71 -8.40 -8.24 -10.56
N ILE A 72 -9.49 -8.12 -11.29
CA ILE A 72 -9.89 -6.89 -11.98
C ILE A 72 -11.00 -6.26 -11.14
N SER A 73 -10.83 -4.98 -10.82
CA SER A 73 -11.81 -4.21 -10.08
C SER A 73 -12.10 -2.89 -10.77
N TRP A 74 -13.35 -2.44 -10.68
CA TRP A 74 -13.82 -1.18 -11.25
C TRP A 74 -15.07 -0.69 -10.52
N VAL A 75 -15.45 0.56 -10.75
CA VAL A 75 -16.66 1.16 -10.19
C VAL A 75 -17.63 1.52 -11.31
N THR A 76 -18.93 1.34 -11.07
CA THR A 76 -20.00 1.90 -11.92
C THR A 76 -20.98 2.70 -11.07
N ASP A 77 -21.59 3.72 -11.67
CA ASP A 77 -22.66 4.50 -11.01
C ASP A 77 -24.00 3.77 -11.12
N GLU A 78 -24.19 3.02 -12.21
CA GLU A 78 -25.38 2.20 -12.44
C GLU A 78 -25.35 0.89 -11.65
N LYS A 79 -26.45 0.59 -10.97
CA LYS A 79 -26.52 -0.53 -10.02
C LYS A 79 -26.69 -1.89 -10.69
N ASP A 80 -27.20 -1.94 -11.92
CA ASP A 80 -27.60 -3.20 -12.58
C ASP A 80 -26.51 -3.77 -13.50
N VAL A 81 -25.32 -3.17 -13.51
CA VAL A 81 -24.18 -3.69 -14.28
C VAL A 81 -23.71 -5.03 -13.68
N ALA A 82 -23.48 -6.00 -14.56
CA ALA A 82 -22.94 -7.30 -14.18
C ALA A 82 -21.44 -7.21 -13.84
N SER A 83 -21.03 -7.86 -12.75
CA SER A 83 -19.61 -8.07 -12.41
C SER A 83 -19.01 -9.16 -13.29
N LYS A 84 -18.79 -8.85 -14.57
CA LYS A 84 -18.23 -9.78 -15.56
C LYS A 84 -16.97 -9.19 -16.18
N VAL A 85 -15.96 -10.03 -16.40
CA VAL A 85 -14.78 -9.72 -17.21
C VAL A 85 -14.66 -10.71 -18.34
N GLU A 86 -14.52 -10.20 -19.56
CA GLU A 86 -14.18 -10.98 -20.75
C GLU A 86 -12.71 -10.73 -21.07
N TYR A 87 -11.94 -11.78 -21.33
CA TYR A 87 -10.50 -11.67 -21.51
C TYR A 87 -9.93 -12.68 -22.52
N GLY A 88 -8.79 -12.35 -23.11
CA GLY A 88 -8.09 -13.20 -24.06
C GLY A 88 -6.66 -12.73 -24.33
N LYS A 89 -5.91 -13.51 -25.10
CA LYS A 89 -4.49 -13.24 -25.40
C LYS A 89 -4.29 -12.34 -26.63
N VAL A 90 -5.35 -12.05 -27.37
CA VAL A 90 -5.32 -11.24 -28.59
C VAL A 90 -6.29 -10.07 -28.43
N SER A 91 -5.82 -8.86 -28.71
CA SER A 91 -6.65 -7.64 -28.69
C SER A 91 -7.90 -7.83 -29.54
N GLY A 92 -9.05 -7.44 -28.99
CA GLY A 92 -10.37 -7.60 -29.60
C GLY A 92 -10.93 -9.02 -29.61
N LYS A 93 -10.20 -10.03 -29.11
CA LYS A 93 -10.67 -11.42 -29.01
C LYS A 93 -10.67 -11.89 -27.57
N TYR A 94 -11.87 -12.08 -27.03
CA TYR A 94 -12.09 -12.48 -25.64
C TYR A 94 -12.65 -13.90 -25.60
N GLU A 95 -11.76 -14.88 -25.46
CA GLU A 95 -12.08 -16.31 -25.51
C GLU A 95 -12.56 -16.86 -24.16
N ALA A 96 -12.28 -16.12 -23.07
CA ALA A 96 -12.63 -16.51 -21.71
C ALA A 96 -13.47 -15.42 -21.03
N MET A 97 -14.22 -15.85 -20.02
CA MET A 97 -15.10 -15.00 -19.23
C MET A 97 -15.05 -15.43 -17.77
N ALA A 98 -15.01 -14.46 -16.86
CA ALA A 98 -15.19 -14.69 -15.44
C ALA A 98 -16.30 -13.79 -14.88
N VAL A 99 -17.06 -14.33 -13.93
CA VAL A 99 -18.06 -13.60 -13.16
C VAL A 99 -17.54 -13.46 -11.74
N GLY A 100 -17.71 -12.29 -11.17
CA GLY A 100 -17.34 -11.98 -9.79
C GLY A 100 -18.49 -11.39 -9.01
N ASN A 101 -18.15 -10.67 -7.95
CA ASN A 101 -19.11 -10.06 -7.06
C ASN A 101 -18.98 -8.53 -7.10
N HIS A 102 -19.77 -7.86 -6.28
CA HIS A 102 -19.68 -6.43 -6.09
C HIS A 102 -19.94 -6.06 -4.64
N THR A 103 -19.50 -4.87 -4.27
CA THR A 103 -19.71 -4.25 -2.98
C THR A 103 -20.05 -2.77 -3.17
N SER A 104 -20.43 -2.11 -2.08
CA SER A 104 -20.58 -0.66 -2.00
C SER A 104 -20.30 -0.24 -0.56
N TYR A 105 -19.88 1.00 -0.35
CA TYR A 105 -19.71 1.54 0.99
C TYR A 105 -20.43 2.87 1.14
N HIS A 106 -20.68 3.21 2.40
CA HIS A 106 -21.30 4.47 2.80
C HIS A 106 -20.43 5.12 3.87
N TYR A 107 -20.22 6.42 3.75
CA TYR A 107 -19.39 7.21 4.66
C TYR A 107 -19.95 8.63 4.80
N PHE A 108 -20.46 8.96 5.99
CA PHE A 108 -21.20 10.20 6.27
C PHE A 108 -22.35 10.46 5.29
N PHE A 109 -22.19 11.44 4.39
CA PHE A 109 -23.17 11.80 3.37
C PHE A 109 -22.81 11.25 1.99
N TYR A 110 -21.72 10.50 1.89
CA TYR A 110 -21.26 9.89 0.65
C TYR A 110 -21.65 8.42 0.57
N SER A 111 -22.23 8.03 -0.56
CA SER A 111 -22.42 6.63 -0.93
C SER A 111 -21.60 6.35 -2.18
N SER A 112 -20.83 5.27 -2.17
CA SER A 112 -20.07 4.87 -3.35
C SER A 112 -20.98 4.38 -4.47
N GLY A 113 -20.46 4.41 -5.70
CA GLY A 113 -20.96 3.55 -6.76
C GLY A 113 -20.79 2.05 -6.42
N LYS A 114 -21.17 1.19 -7.36
CA LYS A 114 -21.02 -0.25 -7.25
C LYS A 114 -19.58 -0.64 -7.58
N ILE A 115 -18.90 -1.26 -6.64
CA ILE A 115 -17.50 -1.67 -6.76
C ILE A 115 -17.47 -3.15 -7.15
N HIS A 116 -17.07 -3.44 -8.38
CA HIS A 116 -17.01 -4.80 -8.90
C HIS A 116 -15.65 -5.42 -8.63
N HIS A 117 -15.64 -6.73 -8.33
CA HIS A 117 -14.41 -7.49 -8.18
C HIS A 117 -14.55 -8.82 -8.90
N VAL A 118 -13.68 -9.07 -9.88
CA VAL A 118 -13.66 -10.31 -10.67
C VAL A 118 -12.28 -10.93 -10.62
N LYS A 119 -12.21 -12.19 -10.19
CA LYS A 119 -10.99 -12.99 -10.22
C LYS A 119 -10.93 -13.74 -11.55
N ILE A 120 -9.88 -13.52 -12.34
CA ILE A 120 -9.64 -14.19 -13.62
C ILE A 120 -8.45 -15.15 -13.48
N GLY A 121 -8.51 -16.26 -14.21
CA GLY A 121 -7.47 -17.28 -14.26
C GLY A 121 -8.02 -18.71 -14.18
N PRO A 122 -7.13 -19.72 -14.15
CA PRO A 122 -5.68 -19.60 -14.16
C PRO A 122 -5.14 -18.96 -15.45
N LEU A 123 -4.07 -18.18 -15.34
CA LEU A 123 -3.43 -17.42 -16.42
C LEU A 123 -2.01 -17.91 -16.66
N GLU A 124 -1.58 -17.88 -17.93
CA GLU A 124 -0.21 -18.21 -18.32
C GLU A 124 0.75 -17.13 -17.79
N PRO A 125 1.95 -17.50 -17.30
CA PRO A 125 2.97 -16.54 -16.85
C PRO A 125 3.53 -15.73 -18.03
N ALA A 126 4.12 -14.56 -17.74
CA ALA A 126 4.77 -13.68 -18.72
C ALA A 126 3.91 -13.30 -19.95
N THR A 127 2.59 -13.41 -19.85
CA THR A 127 1.64 -13.33 -20.97
C THR A 127 0.76 -12.09 -20.86
N THR A 128 0.57 -11.39 -21.99
CA THR A 128 -0.32 -10.24 -22.07
C THR A 128 -1.75 -10.71 -22.26
N TYR A 129 -2.65 -10.23 -21.41
CA TYR A 129 -4.08 -10.45 -21.53
C TYR A 129 -4.79 -9.13 -21.78
N TYR A 130 -5.68 -9.14 -22.76
CA TYR A 130 -6.61 -8.07 -23.08
C TYR A 130 -7.95 -8.38 -22.44
N TYR A 131 -8.62 -7.37 -21.88
CA TYR A 131 -9.86 -7.58 -21.15
C TYR A 131 -10.84 -6.41 -21.25
N ARG A 132 -12.13 -6.71 -21.04
CA ARG A 132 -13.22 -5.74 -20.90
C ARG A 132 -14.02 -6.01 -19.65
N CYS A 133 -14.48 -4.94 -19.02
CA CYS A 133 -15.35 -4.97 -17.85
C CYS A 133 -16.81 -4.79 -18.30
N GLY A 134 -17.74 -5.54 -17.73
CA GLY A 134 -19.18 -5.35 -17.98
C GLY A 134 -19.65 -5.63 -19.43
N GLY A 135 -18.79 -6.15 -20.31
CA GLY A 135 -19.12 -6.59 -21.68
C GLY A 135 -19.02 -5.50 -22.77
N HIS A 136 -19.18 -4.23 -22.43
CA HIS A 136 -19.20 -3.11 -23.41
C HIS A 136 -18.15 -2.03 -23.15
N SER A 137 -17.23 -2.23 -22.20
CA SER A 137 -16.21 -1.23 -21.90
C SER A 137 -15.15 -1.10 -23.00
N PRO A 138 -14.37 0.00 -22.97
CA PRO A 138 -13.06 0.02 -23.63
C PRO A 138 -12.22 -1.19 -23.24
N GLU A 139 -11.31 -1.58 -24.12
CA GLU A 139 -10.33 -2.63 -23.86
C GLU A 139 -9.21 -2.11 -22.95
N PHE A 140 -8.77 -2.97 -22.05
CA PHE A 140 -7.61 -2.78 -21.20
C PHE A 140 -6.65 -3.97 -21.38
N SER A 141 -5.42 -3.82 -20.92
CA SER A 141 -4.47 -4.93 -20.93
C SER A 141 -3.57 -4.92 -19.71
N PHE A 142 -3.14 -6.10 -19.27
CA PHE A 142 -2.05 -6.27 -18.32
C PHE A 142 -1.17 -7.45 -18.75
N ARG A 143 0.03 -7.52 -18.19
CA ARG A 143 0.93 -8.67 -18.37
C ARG A 143 1.07 -9.42 -17.06
N THR A 144 0.90 -10.73 -17.09
CA THR A 144 1.14 -11.57 -15.90
C THR A 144 2.64 -11.59 -15.55
N PRO A 145 2.98 -11.72 -14.25
CA PRO A 145 4.36 -11.88 -13.83
C PRO A 145 5.04 -13.09 -14.50
N PRO A 146 6.35 -13.03 -14.76
CA PRO A 146 7.09 -14.20 -15.20
C PRO A 146 7.21 -15.22 -14.06
N GLN A 147 7.35 -16.50 -14.41
CA GLN A 147 7.55 -17.57 -13.42
C GLN A 147 8.96 -17.56 -12.82
N ILE A 148 9.92 -16.96 -13.54
CA ILE A 148 11.33 -16.89 -13.18
C ILE A 148 11.74 -15.42 -13.16
N PHE A 149 12.62 -15.06 -12.24
CA PHE A 149 13.25 -13.74 -12.18
C PHE A 149 14.06 -13.43 -13.46
N PRO A 150 14.24 -12.16 -13.81
CA PRO A 150 13.99 -10.96 -13.01
C PRO A 150 12.54 -10.45 -13.05
N ILE A 151 12.14 -9.77 -11.98
CA ILE A 151 10.92 -8.94 -11.92
C ILE A 151 11.32 -7.56 -11.41
N GLU A 152 10.76 -6.53 -12.01
CA GLU A 152 10.99 -5.15 -11.62
C GLU A 152 9.77 -4.62 -10.87
N PHE A 153 10.01 -4.05 -9.70
CA PHE A 153 8.98 -3.42 -8.89
C PHE A 153 9.22 -1.92 -8.86
N VAL A 154 8.16 -1.16 -9.14
CA VAL A 154 8.14 0.29 -8.91
C VAL A 154 7.54 0.52 -7.53
N VAL A 155 8.32 1.12 -6.62
CA VAL A 155 7.88 1.44 -5.26
C VAL A 155 7.59 2.93 -5.19
N VAL A 156 6.31 3.28 -4.98
CA VAL A 156 5.86 4.67 -4.84
C VAL A 156 5.17 4.84 -3.49
N GLY A 157 5.53 5.90 -2.78
CA GLY A 157 4.84 6.37 -1.59
C GLY A 157 4.38 7.82 -1.78
N LYS A 158 3.31 8.21 -1.07
CA LYS A 158 2.75 9.57 -1.07
C LYS A 158 2.34 10.09 -2.46
N PHE A 159 1.10 9.79 -2.85
CA PHE A 159 0.42 10.48 -3.95
C PHE A 159 -0.24 11.76 -3.41
N LEU A 160 0.38 12.92 -3.66
CA LEU A 160 -0.32 14.20 -3.50
C LEU A 160 -1.03 14.48 -4.81
N TYR A 161 -2.37 14.52 -4.78
CA TYR A 161 -3.14 15.06 -5.90
C TYR A 161 -2.75 16.54 -6.07
N ALA A 162 -2.22 16.88 -7.25
CA ALA A 162 -1.90 18.26 -7.64
C ALA A 162 -3.17 19.06 -7.94
#